data_AF-A0A944ATM7-F1
#
_entry.id   AF-A0A944ATM7-F1
#
_cell.length_a   1.000
_cell.length_b   1.000
_cell.length_c   1.000
_cell.angle_alpha   90.00
_cell.angle_beta   90.00
_cell.angle_gamma   90.00
#
_symmetry.space_group_name_H-M   'P 1'
#
loop_
_entity.id
_entity.type
_entity.pdbx_description
1 polymer ?
#
loop_
_entity_poly.entity_id
_entity_poly.type
_entity_poly.pdbx_seq_one_letter_code
_entity_poly.pdbx_strand_id
1 'polypeptide(L)'
;MPNFQKINCSDIKLGMRFTMPVFFDDGKYMFLAKKRTIKKYHMNAINQWNLQYLLTAGEAMPDSDADMEKYFAGFAKANYDNPTDVEELEELTEDVEEI
;
A
#
# COMPACT_ATOMS: atom_id res chain seq x y z
N MET A 1 -2.80 0.04 -19.80
CA MET A 1 -3.65 0.31 -18.61
C MET A 1 -3.15 -0.57 -17.47
N PRO A 2 -3.14 -0.10 -16.21
CA PRO A 2 -2.75 -0.94 -15.08
C PRO A 2 -3.66 -2.17 -15.03
N ASN A 3 -3.07 -3.35 -14.80
CA ASN A 3 -3.85 -4.57 -14.66
C ASN A 3 -4.37 -4.64 -13.22
N PHE A 4 -5.58 -4.13 -12.99
CA PHE A 4 -6.19 -4.11 -11.66
C PHE A 4 -6.71 -5.49 -11.26
N GLN A 5 -6.38 -5.88 -10.05
CA GLN A 5 -6.94 -7.02 -9.33
C GLN A 5 -8.07 -6.54 -8.43
N LYS A 6 -9.10 -7.40 -8.28
CA LYS A 6 -10.23 -7.16 -7.39
C LYS A 6 -9.91 -7.67 -5.99
N ILE A 7 -10.09 -6.83 -4.99
CA ILE A 7 -10.05 -7.20 -3.58
C ILE A 7 -11.48 -7.22 -3.05
N ASN A 8 -11.91 -8.32 -2.44
CA ASN A 8 -13.22 -8.35 -1.79
C ASN A 8 -13.19 -7.46 -0.55
N CYS A 9 -14.20 -6.61 -0.39
CA CYS A 9 -14.32 -5.75 0.80
C CYS A 9 -14.40 -6.54 2.11
N SER A 10 -14.83 -7.81 2.08
CA SER A 10 -14.82 -8.71 3.24
C SER A 10 -13.41 -8.99 3.78
N ASP A 11 -12.41 -8.94 2.90
CA ASP A 11 -11.02 -9.29 3.23
C ASP A 11 -10.25 -8.07 3.74
N ILE A 12 -10.84 -6.87 3.60
CA ILE A 12 -10.28 -5.61 4.08
C ILE A 12 -10.41 -5.52 5.61
N LYS A 13 -9.28 -5.30 6.27
CA LYS A 13 -9.18 -5.17 7.72
C LYS A 13 -8.49 -3.86 8.09
N LEU A 14 -8.79 -3.41 9.31
CA LEU A 14 -8.15 -2.23 9.88
C LEU A 14 -6.65 -2.50 10.06
N GLY A 15 -5.82 -1.53 9.67
CA GLY A 15 -4.36 -1.64 9.75
C GLY A 15 -3.67 -2.11 8.47
N MET A 16 -4.40 -2.81 7.58
CA MET A 16 -3.85 -3.31 6.31
C MET A 16 -3.29 -2.18 5.44
N ARG A 17 -2.28 -2.53 4.64
CA ARG A 17 -1.62 -1.64 3.68
C ARG A 17 -1.45 -2.35 2.35
N PHE A 18 -1.25 -1.58 1.29
CA PHE A 18 -1.01 -2.11 -0.05
C PHE A 18 0.24 -1.48 -0.67
N THR A 19 0.94 -2.27 -1.49
CA THR A 19 2.17 -1.84 -2.19
C THR A 19 1.91 -0.80 -3.28
N MET A 20 0.68 -0.76 -3.78
CA MET A 20 0.15 0.17 -4.79
C MET A 20 -1.12 0.86 -4.25
N PRO A 21 -1.55 1.99 -4.83
CA PRO A 21 -2.80 2.63 -4.44
C PRO A 21 -4.01 1.72 -4.73
N VAL A 22 -5.02 1.83 -3.87
CA VAL A 22 -6.30 1.14 -4.01
C VAL A 22 -7.35 2.14 -4.48
N PHE A 23 -8.13 1.74 -5.46
CA PHE A 23 -9.19 2.50 -6.09
C PHE A 23 -10.56 1.90 -5.76
N PHE A 24 -11.59 2.70 -5.98
CA PHE A 24 -12.97 2.21 -5.98
C PHE A 24 -13.23 1.28 -7.18
N ASP A 25 -14.43 0.73 -7.26
CA ASP A 25 -14.88 -0.19 -8.31
C ASP A 25 -14.82 0.42 -9.73
N ASP A 26 -14.82 1.75 -9.83
CA ASP A 26 -14.64 2.49 -11.07
C ASP A 26 -13.20 2.56 -11.60
N GLY A 27 -12.21 2.23 -10.75
CA GLY A 27 -10.78 2.31 -11.07
C GLY A 27 -10.25 3.74 -11.34
N LYS A 28 -11.07 4.76 -11.10
CA LYS A 28 -10.75 6.18 -11.38
C LYS A 28 -10.48 6.93 -10.10
N TYR A 29 -11.34 6.79 -9.09
CA TYR A 29 -11.14 7.47 -7.82
C TYR A 29 -10.38 6.61 -6.84
N MET A 30 -9.47 7.24 -6.10
CA MET A 30 -8.62 6.57 -5.13
C MET A 30 -9.39 6.39 -3.81
N PHE A 31 -9.37 5.17 -3.30
CA PHE A 31 -9.88 4.82 -1.97
C PHE A 31 -8.78 4.92 -0.90
N LEU A 32 -7.58 4.42 -1.22
CA LEU A 32 -6.43 4.40 -0.31
C LEU A 32 -5.13 4.67 -1.07
N ALA A 33 -4.32 5.59 -0.57
CA ALA A 33 -3.01 5.87 -1.15
C ALA A 33 -1.99 4.74 -0.87
N LYS A 34 -0.99 4.61 -1.74
CA LYS A 34 0.12 3.65 -1.62
C LYS A 34 0.74 3.67 -0.22
N LYS A 35 1.01 2.48 0.35
CA LYS A 35 1.64 2.27 1.67
C LYS A 35 0.90 2.90 2.87
N ARG A 36 -0.31 3.45 2.70
CA ARG A 36 -1.12 3.98 3.80
C ARG A 36 -1.94 2.88 4.47
N THR A 37 -2.23 3.08 5.74
CA THR A 37 -3.02 2.14 6.55
C THR A 37 -4.50 2.39 6.42
N ILE A 38 -5.26 1.29 6.39
CA ILE A 38 -6.71 1.33 6.46
C ILE A 38 -7.14 1.72 7.88
N LYS A 39 -7.69 2.93 7.98
CA LYS A 39 -8.29 3.49 9.21
C LYS A 39 -9.80 3.25 9.29
N LYS A 40 -10.38 3.46 10.48
CA LYS A 40 -11.82 3.27 10.77
C LYS A 40 -12.75 3.96 9.76
N TYR A 41 -12.43 5.19 9.34
CA TYR A 41 -13.29 5.92 8.40
C TYR A 41 -13.35 5.27 7.00
N HIS A 42 -12.29 4.57 6.58
CA HIS A 42 -12.32 3.80 5.32
C HIS A 42 -13.27 2.60 5.43
N MET A 43 -13.24 1.89 6.56
CA MET A 43 -14.19 0.80 6.84
C MET A 43 -15.64 1.31 6.84
N ASN A 44 -15.87 2.48 7.44
CA ASN A 44 -17.17 3.12 7.43
C ASN A 44 -17.62 3.46 6.00
N ALA A 45 -16.73 3.99 5.15
CA ALA A 45 -17.04 4.29 3.75
C ALA A 45 -17.43 3.03 2.97
N ILE A 46 -16.69 1.92 3.13
CA ILE A 46 -17.02 0.62 2.52
C ILE A 46 -18.45 0.20 2.86
N ASN A 47 -18.80 0.26 4.15
CA ASN A 47 -20.12 -0.15 4.63
C ASN A 47 -21.23 0.82 4.18
N GLN A 48 -21.00 2.13 4.28
CA GLN A 48 -21.99 3.15 3.91
C GLN A 48 -22.33 3.11 2.43
N TRP A 49 -21.35 2.81 1.58
CA TRP A 49 -21.52 2.79 0.13
C TRP A 49 -21.77 1.37 -0.41
N ASN A 50 -21.86 0.38 0.49
CA ASN A 50 -22.10 -1.02 0.17
C ASN A 50 -21.15 -1.56 -0.93
N LEU A 51 -19.86 -1.23 -0.80
CA LEU A 51 -18.85 -1.63 -1.77
C LEU A 51 -18.60 -3.14 -1.66
N GLN A 52 -18.69 -3.84 -2.79
CA GLN A 52 -18.41 -5.29 -2.82
C GLN A 52 -16.93 -5.60 -3.04
N TYR A 53 -16.25 -4.76 -3.83
CA TYR A 53 -14.84 -4.93 -4.12
C TYR A 53 -14.15 -3.59 -4.34
N LEU A 54 -12.83 -3.61 -4.20
CA LEU A 54 -11.91 -2.51 -4.52
C LEU A 54 -10.92 -2.98 -5.58
N LEU A 55 -10.22 -2.04 -6.20
CA LEU A 55 -9.26 -2.31 -7.27
C LEU A 55 -7.85 -1.91 -6.85
N THR A 56 -6.86 -2.78 -7.06
CA THR A 56 -5.44 -2.46 -6.86
C THR A 56 -4.59 -3.12 -7.93
N ALA A 57 -3.43 -2.54 -8.25
CA ALA A 57 -2.42 -3.19 -9.09
C ALA A 57 -1.26 -3.79 -8.26
N GLY A 58 -1.40 -3.79 -6.93
CA GLY A 58 -0.39 -4.31 -6.01
C GLY A 58 -0.95 -5.34 -5.05
N GLU A 59 -0.16 -5.67 -4.05
CA GLU A 59 -0.46 -6.73 -3.08
C GLU A 59 -0.64 -6.15 -1.68
N ALA A 60 -1.35 -6.89 -0.83
CA ALA A 60 -1.45 -6.56 0.58
C ALA A 60 -0.07 -6.73 1.24
N MET A 61 0.33 -5.75 2.04
CA MET A 61 1.55 -5.85 2.81
C MET A 61 1.32 -6.74 4.04
N PRO A 62 2.35 -7.48 4.49
CA PRO A 62 2.26 -8.24 5.72
C PRO A 62 2.00 -7.33 6.94
N ASP A 63 1.16 -7.82 7.85
CA ASP A 63 0.74 -7.11 9.07
C ASP A 63 1.66 -7.38 10.28
N SER A 64 2.49 -8.43 10.25
CA SER A 64 3.37 -8.81 11.37
C SER A 64 4.81 -8.36 11.16
N ASP A 65 5.52 -8.01 12.24
CA ASP A 65 6.93 -7.62 12.18
C ASP A 65 7.82 -8.74 11.61
N ALA A 66 7.51 -10.00 11.96
CA ALA A 66 8.21 -11.18 11.45
C ALA A 66 7.99 -11.37 9.94
N ASP A 67 6.78 -11.12 9.44
CA ASP A 67 6.48 -11.19 8.01
C ASP A 67 7.02 -9.96 7.26
N MET A 68 7.11 -8.80 7.92
CA MET A 68 7.78 -7.62 7.38
C MET A 68 9.27 -7.87 7.18
N GLU A 69 10.00 -8.40 8.16
CA GLU A 69 11.43 -8.74 8.01
C GLU A 69 11.67 -9.67 6.82
N LYS A 70 10.84 -10.70 6.66
CA LYS A 70 10.91 -11.62 5.52
C LYS A 70 10.62 -10.92 4.20
N TYR A 71 9.63 -10.03 4.18
CA TYR A 71 9.27 -9.25 3.00
C TYR A 71 10.40 -8.30 2.60
N PHE A 72 10.99 -7.56 3.55
CA PHE A 72 12.12 -6.67 3.30
C PHE A 72 13.38 -7.44 2.88
N ALA A 73 13.67 -8.59 3.49
CA ALA A 73 14.80 -9.44 3.09
C ALA A 73 14.62 -9.99 1.65
N GLY A 74 13.40 -10.36 1.28
CA GLY A 74 13.07 -10.78 -0.09
C GLY A 74 13.16 -9.63 -1.10
N PHE A 75 12.69 -8.44 -0.73
CA PHE A 75 12.73 -7.23 -1.56
C PHE A 75 14.17 -6.72 -1.78
N ALA A 76 14.99 -6.68 -0.72
CA ALA A 76 16.40 -6.29 -0.81
C ALA A 76 17.21 -7.25 -1.71
N LYS A 77 16.88 -8.55 -1.69
CA LYS A 77 17.49 -9.53 -2.59
C LYS A 77 17.09 -9.32 -4.05
N ALA A 78 15.85 -8.88 -4.32
CA ALA A 78 15.37 -8.61 -5.68
C ALA A 78 15.90 -7.28 -6.26
N ASN A 79 16.11 -6.27 -5.42
CA ASN A 79 16.60 -4.95 -5.84
C ASN A 79 18.14 -4.81 -5.89
N TYR A 80 18.89 -5.81 -5.45
CA TYR A 80 20.36 -5.80 -5.60
C TYR A 80 20.82 -5.81 -7.08
N ASP A 81 19.92 -6.16 -8.01
CA ASP A 81 20.14 -6.12 -9.46
C ASP A 81 19.63 -4.83 -10.13
N ASN A 82 18.97 -3.90 -9.41
CA ASN A 82 18.53 -2.61 -9.96
C ASN A 82 18.68 -1.45 -8.95
N PRO A 83 19.81 -0.72 -8.95
CA PRO A 83 20.17 0.27 -7.94
C PRO A 83 19.38 1.59 -7.98
N THR A 84 18.45 1.77 -8.92
CA THR A 84 17.76 3.06 -9.16
C THR A 84 16.78 3.49 -8.06
N ASP A 85 16.37 2.60 -7.15
CA ASP A 85 15.39 2.91 -6.09
C ASP A 85 16.03 3.41 -4.78
N VAL A 86 17.36 3.41 -4.66
CA VAL A 86 18.07 3.78 -3.43
C VAL A 86 18.27 5.29 -3.30
N GLU A 87 18.32 6.02 -4.42
CA GLU A 87 18.59 7.47 -4.46
C GLU A 87 17.44 8.33 -3.88
N GLU A 88 16.19 7.85 -3.86
CA GLU A 88 15.03 8.63 -3.35
C GLU A 88 14.95 8.68 -1.81
N LEU A 89 15.78 7.91 -1.09
CA LEU A 89 15.79 7.84 0.38
C LEU A 89 16.78 8.81 1.05
N GLU A 90 17.81 9.27 0.34
CA GLU A 90 18.82 10.21 0.89
C GLU A 90 18.33 11.66 0.95
N GLU A 91 17.34 12.03 0.13
CA GLU A 91 16.85 13.42 0.03
C GLU A 91 15.95 13.85 1.22
N LEU A 92 15.52 12.93 2.09
CA LEU A 92 14.63 13.23 3.24
C LEU A 92 15.36 13.51 4.56
N THR A 93 16.69 13.36 4.61
CA THR A 93 17.46 13.51 5.86
C THR A 93 18.26 14.80 5.97
N GLU A 94 18.38 15.61 4.91
CA GLU A 94 19.22 16.84 4.95
C GLU A 94 18.50 18.09 5.49
N ASP A 95 17.19 18.09 5.69
CA ASP A 95 16.42 19.28 6.13
C ASP A 95 16.17 19.38 7.65
N VAL A 96 16.84 18.57 8.49
CA VAL A 96 16.64 18.59 9.95
C VAL A 96 17.95 18.85 10.69
N GLU A 97 18.64 19.95 10.39
CA GLU A 97 19.65 20.50 11.31
C GLU A 97 19.94 22.00 11.04
N GLU A 98 18.94 22.85 11.25
CA GLU A 98 19.17 24.24 11.68
C GLU A 98 17.98 24.68 12.57
N ILE A 99 18.21 24.73 13.89
CA ILE A 99 17.73 25.71 14.89
C ILE A 99 18.36 25.36 16.25
#